data_AF-A0A0B4RAR5-F1
#
_entry.id   AF-A0A0B4RAR5-F1
#
_cell.length_a   1.000
_cell.length_b   1.000
_cell.length_c   1.000
_cell.angle_alpha   90.00
_cell.angle_beta   90.00
_cell.angle_gamma   90.00
#
_symmetry.space_group_name_H-M   'P 1'
#
loop_
_entity.id
_entity.type
_entity.pdbx_description
1 polymer ?
#
loop_
_entity_poly.entity_id
_entity_poly.type
_entity_poly.pdbx_seq_one_letter_code
_entity_poly.pdbx_strand_id
1 'polypeptide(L)' 'MLHKIKVFFGIITIFLVLFKLISPDFEPFTGFIFAWMGLFFLLLGGEEFQKKNKFLGIVYGSGGIFLVLLVLMQ' A
#
# COMPACT_ATOMS: atom_id res chain seq x y z
N MET A 1 7.88 17.05 0.90
CA MET A 1 7.32 16.55 -0.38
C MET A 1 6.69 15.17 -0.24
N LEU A 2 7.38 14.20 0.38
CA LEU A 2 6.85 12.85 0.67
C LEU A 2 5.49 12.84 1.39
N HIS A 3 5.27 13.72 2.36
CA HIS A 3 3.99 13.76 3.10
C HIS A 3 2.78 14.01 2.19
N LYS A 4 2.87 14.92 1.21
CA LYS A 4 1.78 15.20 0.26
C LYS A 4 1.50 14.00 -0.66
N ILE A 5 2.56 13.30 -1.06
CA ILE A 5 2.47 12.07 -1.86
C ILE A 5 1.74 10.99 -1.05
N LYS A 6 2.07 10.79 0.23
CA LYS A 6 1.39 9.81 1.08
C LYS A 6 -0.09 10.09 1.25
N VAL A 7 -0.46 11.35 1.47
CA VAL A 7 -1.88 11.75 1.57
C VAL A 7 -2.61 11.45 0.25
N PHE A 8 -2.00 11.78 -0.89
CA PHE A 8 -2.57 11.49 -2.21
C PHE A 8 -2.74 9.98 -2.44
N PHE A 9 -1.72 9.17 -2.14
CA PHE A 9 -1.79 7.71 -2.21
C PHE A 9 -2.83 7.12 -1.26
N GLY A 10 -2.97 7.68 -0.04
CA GLY A 10 -3.99 7.28 0.92
C GLY A 10 -5.40 7.54 0.41
N ILE A 11 -5.64 8.72 -0.16
CA ILE A 11 -6.94 9.07 -0.77
C ILE A 11 -7.27 8.11 -1.91
N ILE A 12 -6.33 7.86 -2.84
CA ILE A 12 -6.53 6.91 -3.94
C ILE A 12 -6.86 5.52 -3.39
N THR A 13 -6.11 5.04 -2.41
CA THR A 13 -6.34 3.71 -1.81
C THR A 13 -7.74 3.62 -1.19
N ILE A 14 -8.20 4.65 -0.48
CA ILE A 14 -9.56 4.71 0.07
C ILE A 14 -10.59 4.65 -1.06
N PHE A 15 -10.43 5.43 -2.13
CA PHE A 15 -11.34 5.39 -3.28
C PHE A 15 -11.38 4.01 -3.94
N LEU A 16 -10.24 3.34 -4.10
CA LEU A 16 -10.17 2.01 -4.69
C LEU A 16 -10.84 0.94 -3.82
N VAL A 17 -10.65 1.01 -2.49
CA VAL A 17 -11.33 0.12 -1.54
C VAL A 17 -12.84 0.34 -1.59
N LEU A 18 -13.30 1.59 -1.55
CA LEU A 18 -14.73 1.92 -1.64
C LEU A 18 -15.33 1.44 -2.97
N PHE A 19 -14.62 1.60 -4.07
CA PHE A 19 -15.06 1.13 -5.38
C PHE A 19 -15.19 -0.40 -5.44
N LYS A 20 -14.26 -1.15 -4.82
CA LYS A 20 -14.33 -2.60 -4.71
C LYS A 20 -15.49 -3.08 -3.84
N LEU A 21 -15.83 -2.35 -2.78
CA LEU A 21 -17.02 -2.65 -1.97
C LEU A 21 -18.32 -2.48 -2.75
N ILE A 22 -18.35 -1.53 -3.70
CA ILE A 22 -19.52 -1.28 -4.56
C ILE A 22 -19.60 -2.32 -5.70
N SER A 23 -18.46 -2.75 -6.25
CA SER A 23 -18.39 -3.70 -7.36
C SER A 23 -17.44 -4.87 -7.05
N PRO A 24 -17.90 -5.86 -6.26
CA PRO A 24 -17.06 -6.97 -5.79
C PRO A 24 -16.60 -7.89 -6.93
N ASP A 25 -17.40 -8.07 -7.99
CA ASP A 25 -17.11 -8.99 -9.10
C ASP A 25 -16.16 -8.39 -10.16
N PHE A 26 -15.74 -7.14 -9.99
CA PHE A 26 -14.82 -6.52 -10.93
C PHE A 26 -13.39 -7.04 -10.65
N GLU A 27 -12.98 -8.04 -11.41
CA GLU A 27 -11.75 -8.83 -11.23
C GLU A 27 -10.42 -8.06 -11.30
N PRO A 28 -10.20 -7.03 -12.16
CA PRO A 28 -8.88 -6.41 -12.26
C PRO A 28 -8.54 -5.49 -11.07
N PHE A 29 -9.47 -5.28 -10.13
CA PHE A 29 -9.22 -4.42 -8.97
C PHE A 29 -8.43 -5.10 -7.85
N THR A 30 -8.48 -6.42 -7.69
CA THR A 30 -7.86 -7.09 -6.53
C THR A 30 -6.34 -6.95 -6.57
N GLY A 31 -5.71 -7.32 -7.68
CA GLY A 31 -4.26 -7.14 -7.88
C GLY A 31 -3.85 -5.67 -7.89
N PHE A 32 -4.66 -4.79 -8.49
CA PHE A 32 -4.41 -3.35 -8.49
C PHE A 32 -4.43 -2.75 -7.07
N ILE A 33 -5.42 -3.08 -6.25
CA ILE A 33 -5.52 -2.62 -4.85
C ILE A 33 -4.33 -3.11 -4.04
N PHE A 34 -3.97 -4.40 -4.14
CA PHE A 34 -2.83 -4.94 -3.42
C PHE A 34 -1.51 -4.32 -3.84
N ALA A 35 -1.33 -3.99 -5.12
CA ALA A 35 -0.13 -3.29 -5.61
C ALA A 35 -0.04 -1.88 -5.02
N TRP A 36 -1.15 -1.14 -5.00
CA TRP A 36 -1.22 0.20 -4.39
C TRP A 36 -0.97 0.17 -2.87
N MET A 37 -1.58 -0.79 -2.17
CA MET A 37 -1.33 -0.98 -0.74
C MET A 37 0.13 -1.35 -0.46
N GLY A 38 0.72 -2.23 -1.26
CA GLY A 38 2.13 -2.62 -1.14
C GLY A 38 3.06 -1.42 -1.28
N LEU A 39 2.83 -0.56 -2.28
CA LEU A 39 3.60 0.67 -2.48
C LEU A 39 3.45 1.65 -1.31
N PHE A 40 2.23 1.79 -0.77
CA PHE A 40 1.97 2.65 0.38
C PHE A 40 2.72 2.19 1.64
N PHE A 41 2.71 0.87 1.91
CA PHE A 41 3.43 0.28 3.04
C PHE A 41 4.95 0.44 2.91
N LEU A 42 5.52 0.30 1.71
CA LEU A 42 6.94 0.57 1.45
C LEU A 42 7.31 2.02 1.78
N LEU A 43 6.50 2.98 1.35
CA LEU A 43 6.71 4.40 1.62
C LEU A 43 6.60 4.74 3.12
N LEU A 44 5.70 4.08 3.85
CA LEU A 44 5.61 4.20 5.31
C LEU A 44 6.84 3.58 6.00
N GLY A 45 7.25 2.39 5.58
CA GLY A 45 8.42 1.70 6.13
C GLY A 45 9.70 2.52 6.03
N GLY A 46 9.96 3.13 4.86
CA GLY A 46 11.12 4.01 4.67
C GLY A 46 11.13 5.23 5.60
N GLU A 47 9.99 5.86 5.85
CA GLU A 47 9.92 7.00 6.78
C GLU A 47 10.09 6.59 8.23
N GLU A 48 9.47 5.49 8.67
CA GLU A 48 9.60 5.03 10.06
C GLU A 48 11.03 4.56 10.36
N PHE A 49 11.70 3.98 9.36
CA PHE A 49 13.12 3.68 9.45
C PHE A 49 13.98 4.94 9.62
N GLN A 50 13.66 6.02 8.89
CA GLN A 50 14.33 7.33 9.02
C GLN A 50 14.03 8.03 10.34
N LYS A 51 12.81 7.90 10.89
CA LYS A 51 12.39 8.47 12.19
C LYS A 51 12.94 7.70 13.40
N LYS A 52 13.87 6.77 13.21
CA LYS A 52 14.47 5.87 14.21
C LYS A 52 13.53 4.81 14.80
N ASN A 53 12.28 4.72 14.36
CA ASN A 53 11.39 3.64 14.78
C ASN A 53 11.59 2.41 13.87
N LYS A 54 12.79 1.83 13.95
CA LYS A 54 13.27 0.78 13.05
C LYS A 54 12.33 -0.43 13.00
N PHE A 55 11.71 -0.78 14.13
CA PHE A 55 10.77 -1.90 14.20
C PHE A 55 9.55 -1.65 13.30
N LEU A 56 8.87 -0.50 13.44
CA LEU A 56 7.75 -0.14 12.57
C LEU A 56 8.19 -0.01 11.11
N GLY A 57 9.38 0.53 10.86
CA GLY A 57 9.97 0.61 9.52
C GLY A 57 10.11 -0.76 8.86
N ILE A 58 10.62 -1.75 9.59
CA ILE A 58 10.74 -3.13 9.12
C ILE A 58 9.37 -3.77 8.90
N VAL A 59 8.44 -3.61 9.84
CA VAL A 59 7.08 -4.18 9.75
C VAL A 59 6.34 -3.68 8.50
N TYR A 60 6.33 -2.35 8.30
CA TYR A 60 5.70 -1.76 7.11
C TYR A 60 6.46 -2.11 5.83
N GLY A 61 7.80 -2.13 5.87
CA GLY A 61 8.62 -2.53 4.73
C GLY A 61 8.34 -3.97 4.28
N SER A 62 8.38 -4.94 5.21
CA SER A 62 8.12 -6.34 4.91
C SER A 62 6.67 -6.59 4.47
N GLY A 63 5.71 -5.90 5.09
CA GLY A 63 4.30 -5.97 4.67
C GLY A 63 4.09 -5.45 3.25
N GLY A 64 4.77 -4.35 2.88
CA GLY A 64 4.74 -3.81 1.53
C GLY A 64 5.33 -4.77 0.49
N ILE A 65 6.50 -5.35 0.77
CA ILE A 65 7.15 -6.34 -0.11
C ILE A 65 6.26 -7.57 -0.29
N PHE A 66 5.68 -8.09 0.79
CA PHE A 66 4.80 -9.26 0.75
C PHE A 66 3.59 -9.02 -0.16
N LEU A 67 2.94 -7.86 -0.04
CA LEU A 67 1.79 -7.51 -0.87
C LEU A 67 2.16 -7.37 -2.35
N VAL A 68 3.31 -6.77 -2.67
CA VAL A 68 3.80 -6.67 -4.05
C VAL A 68 4.07 -8.07 -4.64
N LEU A 69 4.72 -8.95 -3.88
CA LEU A 69 4.97 -10.33 -4.31
C LEU A 69 3.67 -11.11 -4.53
N LEU A 70 2.68 -10.93 -3.65
CA LEU A 70 1.39 -11.58 -3.77
C LEU A 70 0.65 -11.19 -5.05
N VAL A 71 0.79 -9.93 -5.51
CA VAL A 71 0.27 -9.49 -6.81
C VAL A 71 1.01 -10.11 -7.98
N LEU A 72 2.34 -10.23 -7.89
CA LEU A 72 3.17 -10.79 -8.97
C LEU A 72 2.95 -12.31 -9.17
N MET A 73 2.37 -13.00 -8.18
CA MET A 73 2.09 -14.44 -8.22
C MET A 73 0.65 -14.77 -8.64
N GLN A 74 -0.20 -13.77 -8.87
CA GLN A 74 -1.56 -13.92 -9.43
C GLN A 74 -1.52 -13.89 -10.95
#